data_AF-A0A7C9AV46-F1
#
_entry.id   AF-A0A7C9AV46-F1
#
_cell.length_a   1.000
_cell.length_b   1.000
_cell.length_c   1.000
_cell.angle_alpha   90.00
_cell.angle_beta   90.00
_cell.angle_gamma   90.00
#
_symmetry.space_group_name_H-M   'P 1'
#
loop_
_entity.id
_entity.type
_entity.pdbx_description
1 polymer ?
#
loop_
_entity_poly.entity_id
_entity_poly.type
_entity_poly.pdbx_seq_one_letter_code
_entity_poly.pdbx_strand_id
1 'polypeptide(L)'
;VVVGAAEGRVESVVLEGGQVIEAESVVLALGPWSSKMAVLSSLFRVYGLKAHSIILEPKDPDAITPHSLFLSYYPTPGGRPMDPEIYPRPTGEVYICGMSSREEVPNDPEQVTPNPESIKVLKQVASTVS
;
A
#
# COMPACT_ATOMS: atom_id res chain seq x y z
N VAL A 1 -19.09 2.00 -8.25
CA VAL A 1 -19.03 1.76 -9.71
C VAL A 1 -19.60 0.39 -10.01
N VAL A 2 -20.56 0.30 -10.92
CA VAL A 2 -21.14 -0.97 -11.40
C VAL A 2 -21.03 -1.01 -12.92
N VAL A 3 -20.60 -2.14 -13.49
CA VAL A 3 -20.55 -2.32 -14.94
C VAL A 3 -21.89 -2.84 -15.41
N GLY A 4 -22.58 -2.07 -16.26
CA GLY A 4 -23.81 -2.47 -16.92
C GLY A 4 -23.50 -3.32 -18.15
N ALA A 5 -24.12 -4.49 -18.23
CA ALA A 5 -23.96 -5.40 -19.36
C ALA A 5 -25.31 -5.98 -19.79
N ALA A 6 -25.52 -6.06 -21.10
CA ALA A 6 -26.65 -6.74 -21.73
C ALA A 6 -26.13 -7.75 -22.74
N GLU A 7 -26.76 -8.92 -22.82
CA GLU A 7 -26.38 -10.01 -23.74
C GLU A 7 -24.88 -10.39 -23.68
N GLY A 8 -24.25 -10.23 -22.51
CA GLY A 8 -22.82 -10.51 -22.32
C GLY A 8 -21.87 -9.42 -22.83
N ARG A 9 -22.39 -8.31 -23.33
CA ARG A 9 -21.61 -7.14 -23.78
C ARG A 9 -21.75 -6.00 -22.78
N VAL A 10 -20.65 -5.26 -22.55
CA VAL A 10 -20.66 -4.04 -21.73
C VAL A 10 -21.32 -2.91 -22.52
N GLU A 11 -22.19 -2.15 -21.85
CA GLU A 11 -22.91 -1.02 -22.45
C GLU A 11 -22.75 0.28 -21.64
N SER A 12 -22.47 0.17 -20.35
CA SER A 12 -22.38 1.35 -19.48
C SER A 12 -21.62 1.10 -18.19
N VAL A 13 -21.35 2.20 -17.49
CA VAL A 13 -20.88 2.22 -16.12
C VAL A 13 -21.81 3.11 -15.29
N VAL A 14 -22.25 2.61 -14.13
CA VAL A 14 -23.03 3.36 -13.16
C VAL A 14 -22.11 3.84 -12.05
N LEU A 15 -22.00 5.15 -11.91
CA LEU A 15 -21.25 5.81 -10.84
C LEU A 15 -22.06 5.85 -9.54
N GLU A 16 -21.38 6.22 -8.46
CA GLU A 16 -22.06 6.59 -7.22
C GLU A 16 -22.99 7.79 -7.48
N GLY A 17 -24.18 7.80 -6.86
CA GLY A 17 -25.22 8.79 -7.16
C GLY A 17 -26.10 8.44 -8.38
N GLY A 18 -25.84 7.31 -9.05
CA GLY A 18 -26.72 6.78 -10.11
C GLY A 18 -26.48 7.37 -11.49
N GLN A 19 -25.49 8.24 -11.66
CA GLN A 19 -25.10 8.71 -12.99
C GLN A 19 -24.64 7.52 -13.86
N VAL A 20 -25.18 7.46 -15.07
CA VAL A 20 -24.84 6.44 -16.07
C VAL A 20 -23.93 7.06 -17.12
N ILE A 21 -22.85 6.36 -17.45
CA ILE A 21 -21.95 6.69 -18.55
C ILE A 21 -22.01 5.54 -19.55
N GLU A 22 -22.47 5.81 -20.78
CA GLU A 22 -22.48 4.83 -21.85
C GLU A 22 -21.05 4.52 -22.34
N ALA A 23 -20.76 3.23 -22.53
CA ALA A 23 -19.46 2.77 -22.99
C ALA A 23 -19.56 1.37 -23.58
N GLU A 24 -18.98 1.16 -24.76
CA GLU A 24 -18.91 -0.17 -25.39
C GLU A 24 -17.78 -1.04 -24.83
N SER A 25 -16.89 -0.45 -24.04
CA SER A 25 -15.73 -1.11 -23.43
C SER A 25 -15.33 -0.40 -22.15
N VAL A 26 -14.99 -1.17 -21.12
CA VAL A 26 -14.61 -0.66 -19.80
C VAL A 26 -13.33 -1.33 -19.35
N VAL A 27 -12.35 -0.52 -18.93
CA VAL A 27 -11.09 -0.99 -18.34
C VAL A 27 -11.15 -0.80 -16.83
N LEU A 28 -11.05 -1.90 -16.08
CA LEU A 28 -11.00 -1.87 -14.62
C LEU A 28 -9.55 -1.73 -14.16
N ALA A 29 -9.16 -0.52 -13.76
CA ALA A 29 -7.83 -0.19 -13.24
C ALA A 29 -7.87 0.20 -11.75
N LEU A 30 -8.62 -0.57 -10.94
CA LEU A 30 -8.97 -0.20 -9.56
C LEU A 30 -7.93 -0.64 -8.51
N GLY A 31 -6.76 -1.14 -8.93
CA GLY A 31 -5.73 -1.65 -8.02
C GLY A 31 -6.30 -2.68 -7.03
N PRO A 32 -6.02 -2.56 -5.71
CA PRO A 32 -6.53 -3.51 -4.71
C PRO A 32 -8.06 -3.48 -4.54
N TRP A 33 -8.75 -2.39 -4.93
CA TRP A 33 -10.23 -2.31 -4.91
C TRP A 33 -10.90 -3.20 -5.95
N SER A 34 -10.14 -3.74 -6.91
CA SER A 34 -10.61 -4.81 -7.81
C SER A 34 -11.15 -6.03 -7.04
N SER A 35 -10.68 -6.26 -5.81
CA SER A 35 -11.19 -7.31 -4.90
C SER A 35 -12.67 -7.17 -4.55
N LYS A 36 -13.23 -5.96 -4.64
CA LYS A 36 -14.65 -5.67 -4.34
C LYS A 36 -15.56 -5.82 -5.55
N MET A 37 -15.01 -6.09 -6.73
CA MET A 37 -15.78 -6.25 -7.95
C MET A 37 -16.26 -7.70 -8.10
N ALA A 38 -17.56 -7.90 -7.97
CA ALA A 38 -18.20 -9.21 -8.13
C ALA A 38 -17.81 -9.86 -9.48
N VAL A 39 -17.75 -9.09 -10.56
CA VAL A 39 -17.36 -9.57 -11.90
C VAL A 39 -15.94 -10.15 -11.97
N LEU A 40 -15.03 -9.68 -11.10
CA LEU A 40 -13.65 -10.19 -11.04
C LEU A 40 -13.48 -11.33 -10.03
N SER A 41 -14.33 -11.36 -9.00
CA SER A 41 -14.23 -12.34 -7.91
C SER A 41 -14.37 -13.80 -8.37
N SER A 42 -15.06 -14.05 -9.49
CA SER A 42 -15.20 -15.38 -10.11
C SER A 42 -14.01 -15.78 -10.99
N LEU A 43 -13.19 -14.83 -11.42
CA LEU A 43 -12.06 -15.05 -12.33
C LEU A 43 -10.76 -15.26 -11.56
N PHE A 44 -10.49 -14.41 -10.56
CA PHE A 44 -9.28 -14.50 -9.74
C PHE A 44 -9.46 -13.81 -8.38
N ARG A 45 -8.59 -14.14 -7.42
CA ARG A 45 -8.61 -13.56 -6.07
C ARG A 45 -7.66 -12.38 -5.99
N VAL A 46 -8.17 -11.22 -5.59
CA VAL A 46 -7.40 -10.04 -5.21
C VAL A 46 -7.54 -9.84 -3.71
N TYR A 47 -6.45 -9.50 -3.02
CA TYR A 47 -6.47 -9.19 -1.58
C TYR A 47 -5.48 -8.07 -1.26
N GLY A 48 -5.70 -7.39 -0.14
CA GLY A 48 -4.83 -6.31 0.33
C GLY A 48 -3.59 -6.84 1.05
N LEU A 49 -2.45 -6.24 0.74
CA LEU A 49 -1.24 -6.29 1.56
C LEU A 49 -0.93 -4.86 1.98
N LYS A 50 -1.20 -4.54 3.24
CA LYS A 50 -0.98 -3.21 3.80
C LYS A 50 0.44 -3.12 4.31
N ALA A 51 1.21 -2.18 3.76
CA ALA A 51 2.55 -1.83 4.25
C ALA A 51 2.52 -0.47 4.93
N HIS A 52 3.53 -0.20 5.76
CA HIS A 52 3.68 1.06 6.47
C HIS A 52 5.01 1.71 6.09
N SER A 53 5.02 3.04 6.15
CA SER A 53 6.24 3.81 5.97
C SER A 53 6.24 5.07 6.82
N ILE A 54 7.45 5.59 7.06
CA ILE A 54 7.70 6.87 7.70
C ILE A 54 8.71 7.64 6.86
N ILE A 55 8.65 8.96 6.97
CA ILE A 55 9.70 9.86 6.50
C ILE A 55 10.30 10.50 7.75
N LEU A 56 11.62 10.48 7.84
CA LEU A 56 12.38 11.11 8.90
C LEU A 56 13.21 12.24 8.32
N GLU A 57 13.34 13.32 9.08
CA GLU A 57 14.26 14.42 8.82
C GLU A 57 15.41 14.32 9.83
N PRO A 58 16.58 13.78 9.42
CA PRO A 58 17.76 13.75 10.27
C PRO A 58 18.18 15.17 10.65
N LYS A 59 18.67 15.36 11.88
CA LYS A 59 19.20 16.65 12.33
C LYS A 59 20.45 17.07 11.57
N ASP A 60 21.23 16.08 11.15
CA ASP A 60 22.43 16.25 10.33
C ASP A 60 22.27 15.35 9.09
N PRO A 61 21.64 15.85 8.01
CA PRO A 61 21.46 15.08 6.78
C PRO A 61 22.78 14.68 6.11
N ASP A 62 23.84 15.48 6.26
CA ASP A 62 25.14 15.24 5.63
C ASP A 62 25.88 14.04 6.26
N ALA A 63 25.52 13.67 7.49
CA ALA A 63 25.99 12.46 8.15
C ALA A 63 25.37 11.18 7.55
N ILE A 64 24.27 11.29 6.80
CA ILE A 64 23.58 10.14 6.21
C ILE A 64 24.13 9.88 4.80
N THR A 65 24.77 8.72 4.62
CA THR A 65 25.26 8.30 3.31
C THR A 65 24.10 8.00 2.35
N PRO A 66 24.28 8.13 1.02
CA PRO A 66 23.22 7.87 0.03
C PRO A 66 22.93 6.37 -0.22
N HIS A 67 23.37 5.48 0.67
CA HIS A 67 23.17 4.04 0.50
C HIS A 67 21.78 3.62 0.93
N SER A 68 21.05 2.95 0.03
CA SER A 68 19.83 2.24 0.42
C SER A 68 20.16 0.95 1.13
N LEU A 69 19.42 0.64 2.19
CA LEU A 69 19.61 -0.58 2.99
C LEU A 69 18.42 -1.52 2.80
N PHE A 70 18.72 -2.77 2.52
CA PHE A 70 17.78 -3.90 2.52
C PHE A 70 18.24 -4.84 3.63
N LEU A 71 17.43 -4.99 4.67
CA LEU A 71 17.86 -5.61 5.92
C LEU A 71 17.04 -6.87 6.18
N SER A 72 17.63 -7.84 6.88
CA SER A 72 16.87 -8.80 7.68
C SER A 72 17.02 -8.41 9.15
N TYR A 73 16.00 -7.72 9.67
CA TYR A 73 15.97 -7.15 11.00
C TYR A 73 15.26 -8.08 11.99
N TYR A 74 15.89 -8.32 13.14
CA TYR A 74 15.34 -9.13 14.21
C TYR A 74 14.99 -8.22 15.41
N PRO A 75 13.71 -7.85 15.60
CA PRO A 75 13.32 -6.94 16.69
C PRO A 75 13.62 -7.50 18.08
N THR A 76 13.64 -8.83 18.19
CA THR A 76 13.97 -9.58 19.41
C THR A 76 14.88 -10.76 19.08
N PRO A 77 15.83 -11.11 19.97
CA PRO A 77 16.65 -12.31 19.78
C PRO A 77 15.78 -13.57 19.67
N GLY A 78 15.98 -14.35 18.61
CA GLY A 78 15.19 -15.55 18.32
C GLY A 78 13.77 -15.30 17.80
N GLY A 79 13.38 -14.04 17.58
CA GLY A 79 12.13 -13.66 16.95
C GLY A 79 12.10 -13.93 15.44
N ARG A 80 10.96 -13.67 14.80
CA ARG A 80 10.86 -13.71 13.34
C ARG A 80 11.56 -12.48 12.74
N PRO A 81 12.35 -12.66 11.68
CA PRO A 81 12.90 -11.52 10.96
C PRO A 81 11.79 -10.72 10.28
N MET A 82 12.08 -9.46 10.05
CA MET A 82 11.35 -8.60 9.13
C MET A 82 12.34 -7.96 8.17
N ASP A 83 11.84 -7.58 7.00
CA ASP A 83 12.69 -7.03 5.95
C ASP A 83 12.33 -5.55 5.69
N PRO A 84 12.78 -4.61 6.55
CA PRO A 84 12.60 -3.20 6.31
C PRO A 84 13.58 -2.71 5.24
N GLU A 85 13.16 -1.66 4.56
CA GLU A 85 13.92 -1.00 3.51
C GLU A 85 14.09 0.48 3.87
N ILE A 86 15.30 1.00 3.66
CA ILE A 86 15.70 2.34 4.06
C ILE A 86 16.30 3.06 2.87
N TYR A 87 15.80 4.27 2.61
CA TYR A 87 16.11 5.06 1.44
C TYR A 87 16.43 6.50 1.84
N PRO A 88 17.72 6.84 2.02
CA PRO A 88 18.16 8.22 2.05
C PRO A 88 17.80 8.92 0.73
N ARG A 89 17.23 10.12 0.81
CA ARG A 89 16.82 10.91 -0.37
C ARG A 89 17.74 12.10 -0.58
N PRO A 90 17.90 12.59 -1.82
CA PRO A 90 18.68 13.80 -2.11
C PRO A 90 18.17 15.07 -1.41
N THR A 91 16.93 15.08 -0.93
CA THR A 91 16.34 16.17 -0.15
C THR A 91 16.82 16.22 1.31
N GLY A 92 17.61 15.23 1.74
CA GLY A 92 18.06 15.07 3.13
C GLY A 92 17.12 14.23 3.99
N GLU A 93 15.90 13.97 3.52
CA GLU A 93 14.95 13.09 4.18
C GLU A 93 15.35 11.61 4.04
N VAL A 94 14.93 10.78 4.99
CA VAL A 94 15.08 9.33 4.92
C VAL A 94 13.70 8.69 4.93
N TYR A 95 13.39 7.95 3.87
CA TYR A 95 12.19 7.13 3.78
C TYR A 95 12.47 5.73 4.30
N ILE A 96 11.61 5.24 5.19
CA ILE A 96 11.73 3.91 5.77
C ILE A 96 10.40 3.20 5.60
N CYS A 97 10.41 2.01 5.04
CA CYS A 97 9.22 1.18 4.92
C CYS A 97 9.50 -0.26 5.31
N GLY A 98 8.42 -1.00 5.50
CA GLY A 98 8.49 -2.41 5.80
C GLY A 98 7.19 -2.89 6.39
N MET A 99 7.20 -4.16 6.80
CA MET A 99 6.08 -4.85 7.43
C MET A 99 4.79 -4.76 6.61
N SER A 100 4.53 -5.81 5.84
CA SER A 100 3.23 -6.00 5.23
C SER A 100 2.36 -6.92 6.08
N SER A 101 1.12 -6.53 6.33
CA SER A 101 0.06 -7.38 6.86
C SER A 101 -0.99 -7.62 5.78
N ARG A 102 -1.56 -8.83 5.75
CA ARG A 102 -2.78 -9.06 4.96
C ARG A 102 -3.94 -8.40 5.69
N GLU A 103 -4.61 -7.48 5.02
CA GLU A 103 -5.74 -6.73 5.55
C GLU A 103 -6.84 -6.60 4.50
N GLU A 104 -8.07 -6.41 4.98
CA GLU A 104 -9.18 -6.09 4.10
C GLU A 104 -9.01 -4.68 3.52
N VAL A 105 -9.24 -4.55 2.22
CA VAL A 105 -9.21 -3.25 1.55
C VAL A 105 -10.46 -2.48 1.99
N PRO A 106 -10.36 -1.27 2.56
CA PRO A 106 -11.53 -0.50 2.96
C PRO A 106 -12.38 -0.12 1.74
N ASN A 107 -13.66 0.20 1.94
CA ASN A 107 -14.51 0.66 0.84
C ASN A 107 -14.01 2.00 0.28
N ASP A 108 -13.64 2.89 1.18
CA ASP A 108 -13.11 4.22 0.87
C ASP A 108 -11.57 4.22 1.00
N PRO A 109 -10.82 4.60 -0.05
CA PRO A 109 -9.37 4.76 0.00
C PRO A 109 -8.85 5.70 1.09
N GLU A 110 -9.63 6.72 1.49
CA GLU A 110 -9.23 7.67 2.53
C GLU A 110 -9.18 7.04 3.93
N GLN A 111 -9.78 5.86 4.10
CA GLN A 111 -9.77 5.12 5.37
C GLN A 111 -8.48 4.31 5.59
N VAL A 112 -7.57 4.29 4.61
CA VAL A 112 -6.25 3.65 4.77
C VAL A 112 -5.41 4.49 5.72
N THR A 113 -5.32 4.04 6.98
CA THR A 113 -4.61 4.75 8.05
C THR A 113 -3.40 3.98 8.55
N PRO A 114 -2.34 4.65 9.04
CA PRO A 114 -1.19 3.97 9.61
C PRO A 114 -1.53 3.20 10.89
N ASN A 115 -0.94 2.02 11.07
CA ASN A 115 -0.95 1.29 12.34
C ASN A 115 0.12 1.88 13.30
N PRO A 116 -0.27 2.43 14.47
CA PRO A 116 0.68 3.04 15.41
C PRO A 116 1.82 2.11 15.86
N GLU A 117 1.55 0.82 16.04
CA GLU A 117 2.59 -0.15 16.43
C GLU A 117 3.57 -0.37 15.28
N SER A 118 3.09 -0.40 14.03
CA SER A 118 3.97 -0.45 12.87
C SER A 118 4.88 0.79 12.79
N ILE A 119 4.32 1.97 13.03
CA ILE A 119 5.11 3.21 13.06
C ILE A 119 6.18 3.17 14.17
N LYS A 120 5.84 2.63 15.35
CA LYS A 120 6.78 2.48 16.46
C LYS A 120 7.94 1.54 16.09
N VAL A 121 7.66 0.42 15.42
CA VAL A 121 8.70 -0.52 14.97
C VAL A 121 9.60 0.13 13.92
N LEU A 122 9.07 0.86 12.94
CA LEU A 122 9.90 1.54 11.93
C LEU A 122 10.82 2.60 12.57
N LYS A 123 10.37 3.28 13.63
CA LYS A 123 11.24 4.18 14.42
C LYS A 123 12.34 3.42 15.16
N GLN A 124 12.06 2.22 15.68
CA GLN A 124 13.07 1.37 16.30
C GLN A 124 14.12 0.90 15.29
N VAL A 125 13.68 0.48 14.09
CA VAL A 125 14.59 0.13 12.98
C VAL A 125 15.50 1.31 12.66
N ALA A 126 14.93 2.51 12.47
CA ALA A 126 15.69 3.73 12.20
C ALA A 126 16.77 3.96 13.27
N SER A 127 16.40 3.86 14.56
CA SER A 127 17.34 4.06 15.67
C SER A 127 18.46 3.01 15.76
N THR A 128 18.28 1.85 15.14
CA THR A 128 19.29 0.77 15.17
C THR A 128 20.40 1.00 14.14
N VAL A 129 20.09 1.71 13.05
CA VAL A 129 21.00 1.89 11.91
C VAL A 129 21.45 3.33 11.71
N SER A 130 20.94 4.27 12.52
CA SER A 130 21.32 5.69 12.54
C SER A 130 22.58 5.93 13.36
#